data_AF-A0A4P7LU74-F1
#
_entry.id   AF-A0A4P7LU74-F1
#
_cell.length_a   1.000
_cell.length_b   1.000
_cell.length_c   1.000
_cell.angle_alpha   90.00
_cell.angle_beta   90.00
_cell.angle_gamma   90.00
#
_symmetry.space_group_name_H-M   'P 1'
#
loop_
_entity.id
_entity.type
_entity.pdbx_description
1 polymer ?
#
loop_
_entity_poly.entity_id
_entity_poly.type
_entity_poly.pdbx_seq_one_letter_code
_entity_poly.pdbx_strand_id
1 'polypeptide(L)'
;MDDKASGAFELTPSPTEAPAKPKRKRIYAPRSAVSPAIDDRLVTEARAIEAEDAFRAGMTGYMGRTLVQATLPYREPLRSLEVWERTVGKTSLIIKQGHAKNRAGKWERIGYPYGSYPRLMLAWIGAEVVRTKERTIVLGDSLAAFMAELGIGEHRSGGKNGARTRLRDQMMRLFLADISAQIGGASVEEDLQLQKLDVAENANLFWSTSHPGQAGLWQSTILLGERFFEETKANPVPVDLRALRALRSSPMALDLYCWMTYRNFSLAKSTTVPWDALHEQFGSETKTLKKFRENFLPALKKVLTVYPQAKVEPKASGLYMEPSKTSVPRRIKDW
;
A
#
# COMPACT_ATOMS: atom_id res chain seq x y z
N MET A 1 14.53 65.86 74.76
CA MET A 1 14.42 64.50 75.33
C MET A 1 13.71 63.66 74.29
N ASP A 2 14.41 62.61 73.86
CA ASP A 2 14.07 61.76 72.75
C ASP A 2 12.74 61.00 72.88
N ASP A 3 12.29 60.59 71.69
CA ASP A 3 11.63 59.32 71.38
C ASP A 3 10.09 59.20 71.58
N LYS A 4 9.33 59.26 70.47
CA LYS A 4 8.72 58.08 69.83
C LYS A 4 7.71 58.43 68.71
N ALA A 5 7.94 57.78 67.57
CA ALA A 5 7.03 57.17 66.59
C ALA A 5 5.61 57.72 66.31
N SER A 6 5.34 57.99 65.03
CA SER A 6 4.09 57.78 64.22
C SER A 6 4.38 58.39 62.83
N GLY A 7 4.27 57.79 61.64
CA GLY A 7 3.44 56.71 61.14
C GLY A 7 2.46 57.27 60.09
N ALA A 8 2.83 57.30 58.80
CA ALA A 8 1.92 57.31 57.64
C ALA A 8 2.71 57.37 56.30
N PHE A 9 2.72 56.27 55.55
CA PHE A 9 3.10 56.22 54.13
C PHE A 9 1.81 56.07 53.31
N GLU A 10 1.58 57.01 52.38
CA GLU A 10 0.42 57.04 51.49
C GLU A 10 0.46 55.90 50.46
N LEU A 11 -0.67 55.21 50.35
CA LEU A 11 -0.95 54.16 49.37
C LEU A 11 -1.45 54.80 48.07
N THR A 12 -0.76 54.57 46.96
CA THR A 12 -1.24 54.90 45.61
C THR A 12 -2.27 53.85 45.15
N PRO A 13 -3.41 54.26 44.56
CA PRO A 13 -4.45 53.33 44.14
C PRO A 13 -4.12 52.61 42.82
N SER A 14 -4.44 51.31 42.78
CA SER A 14 -4.37 50.42 41.61
C SER A 14 -5.28 50.87 40.45
N PRO A 15 -4.87 50.66 39.19
CA PRO A 15 -5.67 51.05 38.04
C PRO A 15 -6.89 50.13 37.85
N THR A 16 -8.01 50.79 37.57
CA THR A 16 -9.37 50.27 37.42
C THR A 16 -9.50 49.28 36.27
N GLU A 17 -10.05 48.09 36.57
CA GLU A 17 -10.34 47.01 35.63
C GLU A 17 -11.53 47.38 34.71
N ALA A 18 -11.33 47.32 33.40
CA ALA A 18 -12.39 47.58 32.41
C ALA A 18 -13.36 46.38 32.31
N PRO A 19 -14.67 46.60 32.06
CA PRO A 19 -15.66 45.52 32.11
C PRO A 19 -15.52 44.54 30.93
N ALA A 20 -15.48 43.25 31.25
CA ALA A 20 -15.39 42.16 30.28
C ALA A 20 -16.64 42.04 29.39
N LYS A 21 -16.44 42.02 28.06
CA LYS A 21 -17.50 41.80 27.07
C LYS A 21 -18.07 40.38 27.18
N PRO A 22 -19.39 40.16 27.03
CA PRO A 22 -20.00 38.84 27.20
C PRO A 22 -19.55 37.86 26.10
N LYS A 23 -19.02 36.70 26.51
CA LYS A 23 -18.60 35.60 25.63
C LYS A 23 -19.82 35.04 24.90
N ARG A 24 -19.92 35.27 23.58
CA ARG A 24 -20.89 34.59 22.70
C ARG A 24 -20.67 33.07 22.79
N LYS A 25 -21.63 32.34 23.38
CA LYS A 25 -21.70 30.87 23.28
C LYS A 25 -21.88 30.50 21.80
N ARG A 26 -20.81 30.01 21.16
CA ARG A 26 -20.91 29.34 19.86
C ARG A 26 -21.67 28.04 20.09
N ILE A 27 -22.96 28.04 19.77
CA ILE A 27 -23.75 26.81 19.60
C ILE A 27 -23.17 26.12 18.36
N TYR A 28 -22.36 25.09 18.58
CA TYR A 28 -21.92 24.20 17.50
C TYR A 28 -23.11 23.32 17.15
N ALA A 29 -23.85 23.70 16.09
CA ALA A 29 -24.74 22.74 15.44
C ALA A 29 -23.88 21.56 14.95
N PRO A 30 -24.29 20.30 15.15
CA PRO A 30 -23.55 19.18 14.63
C PRO A 30 -23.58 19.26 13.11
N ARG A 31 -22.43 19.58 12.50
CA ARG A 31 -22.19 19.25 11.10
C ARG A 31 -22.37 17.74 11.01
N SER A 32 -23.43 17.30 10.36
CA SER A 32 -23.60 15.92 9.95
C SER A 32 -22.33 15.49 9.23
N ALA A 33 -21.49 14.74 9.92
CA ALA A 33 -20.36 14.08 9.30
C ALA A 33 -20.97 13.07 8.33
N VAL A 34 -21.08 13.46 7.07
CA VAL A 34 -21.34 12.54 5.98
C VAL A 34 -20.21 11.52 6.05
N SER A 35 -20.50 10.34 6.60
CA SER A 35 -19.65 9.17 6.43
C SER A 35 -19.42 9.05 4.94
N PRO A 36 -18.17 8.96 4.43
CA PRO A 36 -17.98 8.87 3.00
C PRO A 36 -18.72 7.62 2.54
N ALA A 37 -19.81 7.83 1.80
CA ALA A 37 -20.49 6.77 1.07
C ALA A 37 -19.41 5.99 0.33
N ILE A 38 -19.54 4.66 0.29
CA ILE A 38 -18.67 3.86 -0.56
C ILE A 38 -18.85 4.44 -1.97
N ASP A 39 -17.74 4.84 -2.59
CA ASP A 39 -17.70 5.38 -3.95
C ASP A 39 -18.58 4.53 -4.88
N ASP A 40 -19.56 5.13 -5.56
CA ASP A 40 -20.48 4.42 -6.46
C ASP A 40 -19.74 3.60 -7.51
N ARG A 41 -18.55 4.05 -7.91
CA ARG A 41 -17.63 3.30 -8.76
C ARG A 41 -17.21 1.98 -8.13
N LEU A 42 -16.87 1.96 -6.83
CA LEU A 42 -16.46 0.75 -6.12
C LEU A 42 -17.60 -0.25 -6.01
N VAL A 43 -18.83 0.22 -5.79
CA VAL A 43 -20.03 -0.63 -5.77
C VAL A 43 -20.29 -1.23 -7.15
N THR A 44 -20.14 -0.42 -8.21
CA THR A 44 -20.31 -0.87 -9.60
C THR A 44 -19.28 -1.94 -9.96
N GLU A 45 -18.01 -1.71 -9.62
CA GLU A 45 -16.93 -2.68 -9.85
C GLU A 45 -17.13 -3.97 -9.02
N ALA A 46 -17.62 -3.85 -7.79
CA ALA A 46 -17.93 -5.01 -6.95
C ALA A 46 -19.00 -5.93 -7.56
N ARG A 47 -20.08 -5.35 -8.10
CA ARG A 47 -21.11 -6.14 -8.80
C ARG A 47 -20.55 -6.89 -10.01
N ALA A 48 -19.65 -6.25 -10.76
CA ALA A 48 -18.99 -6.89 -11.88
C ALA A 48 -18.04 -8.03 -11.44
N ILE A 49 -17.37 -7.88 -10.29
CA ILE A 49 -16.52 -8.91 -9.69
C ILE A 49 -17.35 -10.11 -9.22
N GLU A 50 -18.51 -9.87 -8.61
CA GLU A 50 -19.41 -10.94 -8.14
C GLU A 50 -20.02 -11.76 -9.27
N ALA A 51 -20.30 -11.13 -10.42
CA ALA A 51 -20.98 -11.76 -11.54
C ALA A 51 -20.16 -12.90 -12.19
N GLU A 52 -18.83 -12.83 -12.13
CA GLU A 52 -17.94 -13.80 -12.77
C GLU A 52 -16.64 -13.95 -11.98
N ASP A 53 -16.21 -15.20 -11.69
CA ASP A 53 -14.97 -15.43 -10.94
C ASP A 53 -13.70 -15.03 -11.71
N ALA A 54 -12.64 -14.66 -10.97
CA ALA A 54 -11.41 -14.11 -11.55
C ALA A 54 -10.73 -15.01 -12.58
N PHE A 55 -10.82 -16.34 -12.44
CA PHE A 55 -10.21 -17.26 -13.40
C PHE A 55 -10.97 -17.26 -14.72
N ARG A 56 -12.31 -17.33 -14.68
CA ARG A 56 -13.15 -17.29 -15.89
C ARG A 56 -13.02 -15.96 -16.62
N ALA A 57 -12.90 -14.87 -15.87
CA ALA A 57 -12.67 -13.54 -16.42
C ALA A 57 -11.25 -13.33 -16.99
N GLY A 58 -10.30 -14.25 -16.78
CA GLY A 58 -8.89 -14.06 -17.15
C GLY A 58 -8.18 -12.98 -16.33
N MET A 59 -8.70 -12.68 -15.14
CA MET A 59 -8.31 -11.54 -14.29
C MET A 59 -7.61 -11.97 -12.99
N THR A 60 -7.04 -13.18 -12.94
CA THR A 60 -6.26 -13.63 -11.79
C THR A 60 -4.84 -13.05 -11.83
N GLY A 61 -4.46 -12.35 -10.77
CA GLY A 61 -3.09 -11.94 -10.50
C GLY A 61 -2.47 -12.74 -9.36
N TYR A 62 -1.18 -12.52 -9.12
CA TYR A 62 -0.46 -13.25 -8.08
C TYR A 62 0.51 -12.33 -7.33
N MET A 63 0.51 -12.44 -6.01
CA MET A 63 1.46 -11.73 -5.15
C MET A 63 2.38 -12.73 -4.45
N GLY A 64 3.68 -12.42 -4.36
CA GLY A 64 4.62 -13.23 -3.58
C GLY A 64 4.25 -13.23 -2.09
N ARG A 65 4.29 -14.40 -1.44
CA ARG A 65 3.90 -14.57 -0.03
C ARG A 65 4.62 -13.58 0.89
N THR A 66 5.92 -13.38 0.69
CA THR A 66 6.74 -12.44 1.47
C THR A 66 6.22 -11.00 1.37
N LEU A 67 5.76 -10.56 0.20
CA LEU A 67 5.22 -9.20 -0.02
C LEU A 67 3.79 -9.03 0.52
N VAL A 68 3.05 -10.13 0.71
CA VAL A 68 1.77 -10.12 1.43
C VAL A 68 2.00 -10.03 2.95
N GLN A 69 3.04 -10.70 3.45
CA GLN A 69 3.37 -10.73 4.89
C GLN A 69 4.12 -9.49 5.36
N ALA A 70 5.00 -8.93 4.53
CA ALA A 70 5.72 -7.71 4.80
C ALA A 70 5.56 -6.78 3.59
N THR A 71 4.72 -5.77 3.74
CA THR A 71 4.24 -4.98 2.61
C THR A 71 5.13 -3.76 2.36
N LEU A 72 5.08 -3.24 1.12
CA LEU A 72 5.77 -2.01 0.74
C LEU A 72 5.34 -0.79 1.60
N PRO A 73 6.07 0.33 1.58
CA PRO A 73 5.61 1.57 2.21
C PRO A 73 4.25 2.04 1.65
N TYR A 74 3.37 2.62 2.47
CA TYR A 74 2.12 3.23 2.01
C TYR A 74 2.32 4.64 1.48
N ARG A 75 3.27 5.36 2.07
CA ARG A 75 3.70 6.72 1.71
C ARG A 75 5.18 6.73 1.38
N GLU A 76 5.62 7.81 0.73
CA GLU A 76 7.04 8.01 0.43
C GLU A 76 7.83 8.07 1.74
N PRO A 77 8.77 7.13 1.96
CA PRO A 77 9.72 7.25 3.06
C PRO A 77 10.62 8.48 2.87
N LEU A 78 11.22 8.96 3.95
CA LEU A 78 12.20 10.04 3.87
C LEU A 78 13.37 9.61 2.98
N ARG A 79 13.68 10.41 1.95
CA ARG A 79 14.78 10.11 1.01
C ARG A 79 16.16 10.08 1.66
N SER A 80 16.29 10.70 2.83
CA SER A 80 17.51 10.67 3.65
C SER A 80 17.73 9.32 4.34
N LEU A 81 16.69 8.47 4.46
CA LEU A 81 16.88 7.11 4.96
C LEU A 81 17.84 6.37 4.03
N GLU A 82 18.74 5.59 4.63
CA GLU A 82 19.59 4.69 3.86
C GLU A 82 18.78 3.47 3.44
N VAL A 83 18.05 2.92 4.39
CA VAL A 83 17.27 1.70 4.27
C VAL A 83 15.88 1.94 4.85
N TRP A 84 14.86 1.42 4.19
CA TRP A 84 13.52 1.32 4.76
C TRP A 84 13.27 -0.13 5.18
N GLU A 85 12.68 -0.30 6.36
CA GLU A 85 12.41 -1.62 6.93
C GLU A 85 10.96 -1.77 7.40
N ARG A 86 10.48 -3.01 7.39
CA ARG A 86 9.25 -3.43 8.07
C ARG A 86 9.43 -4.85 8.61
N THR A 87 9.19 -5.02 9.89
CA THR A 87 9.16 -6.32 10.55
C THR A 87 7.75 -6.68 10.97
N VAL A 88 7.33 -7.90 10.65
CA VAL A 88 6.06 -8.48 11.07
C VAL A 88 6.29 -9.92 11.52
N GLY A 89 6.17 -10.17 12.82
CA GLY A 89 6.50 -11.46 13.42
C GLY A 89 7.95 -11.87 13.12
N LYS A 90 8.13 -12.97 12.39
CA LYS A 90 9.45 -13.51 11.99
C LYS A 90 9.90 -13.07 10.61
N THR A 91 9.24 -12.09 9.99
CA THR A 91 9.55 -11.68 8.61
C THR A 91 9.87 -10.20 8.59
N SER A 92 11.06 -9.87 8.13
CA SER A 92 11.55 -8.51 7.97
C SER A 92 11.78 -8.22 6.50
N LEU A 93 11.16 -7.17 5.96
CA LEU A 93 11.41 -6.66 4.61
C LEU A 93 12.32 -5.45 4.71
N ILE A 94 13.36 -5.43 3.88
CA ILE A 94 14.34 -4.38 3.77
C ILE A 94 14.34 -3.88 2.33
N ILE A 95 14.31 -2.56 2.15
CA ILE A 95 14.34 -1.89 0.84
C ILE A 95 15.46 -0.87 0.84
N LYS A 96 16.29 -0.87 -0.21
CA LYS A 96 17.26 0.19 -0.51
C LYS A 96 16.82 0.97 -1.75
N GLN A 97 17.15 2.26 -1.77
CA GLN A 97 16.81 3.12 -2.91
C GLN A 97 17.73 2.85 -4.09
N GLY A 98 17.15 2.77 -5.28
CA GLY A 98 17.90 2.79 -6.53
C GLY A 98 18.56 4.14 -6.80
N HIS A 99 19.47 4.14 -7.76
CA HIS A 99 20.11 5.34 -8.29
C HIS A 99 19.80 5.50 -9.77
N ALA A 100 19.58 6.73 -10.21
CA ALA A 100 19.46 7.06 -11.63
C ALA A 100 20.08 8.43 -11.91
N LYS A 101 20.41 8.68 -13.17
CA LYS A 101 20.82 10.01 -13.61
C LYS A 101 19.60 10.92 -13.72
N ASN A 102 19.71 12.11 -13.15
CA ASN A 102 18.73 13.17 -13.34
C ASN A 102 18.93 13.87 -14.70
N ARG A 103 18.11 14.89 -14.98
CA ARG A 103 18.19 15.65 -16.25
C ARG A 103 19.53 16.34 -16.49
N ALA A 104 20.28 16.64 -15.44
CA ALA A 104 21.63 17.20 -15.52
C ALA A 104 22.72 16.12 -15.66
N GLY A 105 22.34 14.85 -15.81
CA GLY A 105 23.27 13.73 -15.95
C GLY A 105 23.94 13.28 -14.63
N LYS A 106 23.56 13.87 -13.50
CA LYS A 106 24.12 13.53 -12.18
C LYS A 106 23.37 12.34 -11.57
N TRP A 107 24.13 11.41 -10.99
CA TRP A 107 23.57 10.30 -10.20
C TRP A 107 22.91 10.81 -8.92
N GLU A 108 21.69 10.36 -8.67
CA GLU A 108 20.95 10.64 -7.44
C GLU A 108 20.09 9.44 -7.03
N ARG A 109 19.79 9.36 -5.73
CA ARG A 109 18.80 8.41 -5.20
C ARG A 109 17.42 8.80 -5.71
N ILE A 110 16.71 7.83 -6.30
CA ILE A 110 15.38 8.10 -6.89
C ILE A 110 14.22 7.93 -5.91
N GLY A 111 14.48 7.47 -4.68
CA GLY A 111 13.46 7.17 -3.68
C GLY A 111 13.11 5.69 -3.60
N TYR A 112 12.20 5.37 -2.67
CA TYR A 112 11.67 4.02 -2.48
C TYR A 112 10.40 3.81 -3.31
N PRO A 113 10.07 2.58 -3.73
CA PRO A 113 8.73 2.25 -4.22
C PRO A 113 7.72 2.34 -3.08
N TYR A 114 6.59 3.00 -3.31
CA TYR A 114 5.54 3.16 -2.29
C TYR A 114 4.14 3.29 -2.90
N GLY A 115 3.12 3.17 -2.04
CA GLY A 115 1.74 3.39 -2.43
C GLY A 115 1.21 2.32 -3.39
N SER A 116 0.18 2.68 -4.14
CA SER A 116 -0.62 1.68 -4.87
C SER A 116 0.03 1.15 -6.14
N TYR A 117 0.77 1.98 -6.88
CA TYR A 117 1.26 1.58 -8.20
C TYR A 117 2.24 0.39 -8.16
N PRO A 118 3.27 0.37 -7.28
CA PRO A 118 4.12 -0.80 -7.15
C PRO A 118 3.38 -2.09 -6.84
N ARG A 119 2.34 -2.01 -5.99
CA ARG A 119 1.52 -3.18 -5.60
C ARG A 119 0.70 -3.73 -6.77
N LEU A 120 0.10 -2.83 -7.55
CA LEU A 120 -0.63 -3.22 -8.77
C LEU A 120 0.31 -3.86 -9.79
N MET A 121 1.50 -3.27 -9.98
CA MET A 121 2.52 -3.82 -10.88
C MET A 121 2.98 -5.20 -10.44
N LEU A 122 3.28 -5.40 -9.16
CA LEU A 122 3.69 -6.70 -8.63
C LEU A 122 2.61 -7.78 -8.84
N ALA A 123 1.34 -7.46 -8.59
CA ALA A 123 0.23 -8.38 -8.82
C ALA A 123 0.06 -8.76 -10.30
N TRP A 124 0.22 -7.76 -11.18
CA TRP A 124 0.14 -7.94 -12.64
C TRP A 124 1.34 -8.72 -13.19
N ILE A 125 2.57 -8.42 -12.72
CA ILE A 125 3.77 -9.19 -13.07
C ILE A 125 3.59 -10.65 -12.67
N GLY A 126 3.03 -10.91 -11.48
CA GLY A 126 2.72 -12.28 -11.07
C GLY A 126 1.71 -12.97 -11.98
N ALA A 127 0.70 -12.25 -12.48
CA ALA A 127 -0.23 -12.77 -13.48
C ALA A 127 0.52 -13.21 -14.75
N GLU A 128 1.40 -12.35 -15.26
CA GLU A 128 2.18 -12.61 -16.46
C GLU A 128 3.15 -13.76 -16.29
N VAL A 129 3.82 -13.87 -15.14
CA VAL A 129 4.70 -15.00 -14.80
C VAL A 129 3.94 -16.31 -14.84
N VAL A 130 2.75 -16.38 -14.24
CA VAL A 130 1.97 -17.63 -14.23
C VAL A 130 1.38 -17.94 -15.62
N ARG A 131 0.97 -16.91 -16.36
CA ARG A 131 0.40 -17.04 -17.70
C ARG A 131 1.42 -17.51 -18.73
N THR A 132 2.59 -16.86 -18.75
CA THR A 132 3.63 -17.10 -19.77
C THR A 132 4.61 -18.18 -19.35
N LYS A 133 4.86 -18.33 -18.04
CA LYS A 133 5.96 -19.11 -17.47
C LYS A 133 7.33 -18.65 -17.95
N GLU A 134 7.43 -17.40 -18.38
CA GLU A 134 8.66 -16.78 -18.86
C GLU A 134 9.21 -15.79 -17.84
N ARG A 135 10.55 -15.72 -17.76
CA ARG A 135 11.23 -14.73 -16.89
C ARG A 135 11.26 -13.34 -17.51
N THR A 136 11.15 -13.25 -18.83
CA THR A 136 11.07 -11.98 -19.55
C THR A 136 9.60 -11.60 -19.76
N ILE A 137 9.18 -10.49 -19.16
CA ILE A 137 7.80 -10.00 -19.25
C ILE A 137 7.74 -8.80 -20.19
N VAL A 138 6.75 -8.81 -21.08
CA VAL A 138 6.43 -7.70 -21.99
C VAL A 138 5.42 -6.78 -21.32
N LEU A 139 5.79 -5.53 -21.07
CA LEU A 139 4.93 -4.51 -20.42
C LEU A 139 3.89 -3.90 -21.37
N GLY A 140 3.90 -4.30 -22.64
CA GLY A 140 3.03 -3.81 -23.70
C GLY A 140 3.69 -2.78 -24.64
N ASP A 141 2.96 -2.41 -25.69
CA ASP A 141 3.46 -1.56 -26.78
C ASP A 141 3.52 -0.07 -26.40
N SER A 142 2.84 0.33 -25.32
CA SER A 142 2.89 1.70 -24.82
C SER A 142 2.59 1.80 -23.34
N LEU A 143 3.05 2.90 -22.71
CA LEU A 143 2.75 3.18 -21.31
C LEU A 143 1.24 3.36 -21.08
N ALA A 144 0.50 3.79 -22.09
CA ALA A 144 -0.96 3.91 -22.02
C ALA A 144 -1.63 2.53 -21.94
N ALA A 145 -1.19 1.59 -22.79
CA ALA A 145 -1.66 0.20 -22.73
C ALA A 145 -1.35 -0.43 -21.36
N PHE A 146 -0.14 -0.22 -20.85
CA PHE A 146 0.22 -0.70 -19.51
C PHE A 146 -0.63 -0.06 -18.39
N MET A 147 -0.94 1.23 -18.49
CA MET A 147 -1.85 1.90 -17.55
C MET A 147 -3.25 1.27 -17.54
N ALA A 148 -3.78 0.92 -18.71
CA ALA A 148 -5.07 0.25 -18.85
C ALA A 148 -5.06 -1.13 -18.17
N GLU A 149 -3.98 -1.90 -18.34
CA GLU A 149 -3.75 -3.18 -17.65
C GLU A 149 -3.71 -3.05 -16.12
N LEU A 150 -3.27 -1.91 -15.60
CA LEU A 150 -3.29 -1.63 -14.16
C LEU A 150 -4.61 -0.99 -13.69
N GLY A 151 -5.60 -0.83 -14.57
CA GLY A 151 -6.88 -0.16 -14.28
C GLY A 151 -6.72 1.31 -13.92
N ILE A 152 -5.65 1.95 -14.43
CA ILE A 152 -5.39 3.38 -14.27
C ILE A 152 -5.96 4.06 -15.51
N GLY A 153 -7.02 4.84 -15.34
CA GLY A 153 -7.75 5.46 -16.46
C GLY A 153 -6.84 6.20 -17.45
N GLU A 154 -7.08 5.95 -18.73
CA GLU A 154 -6.32 6.49 -19.87
C GLU A 154 -6.50 8.01 -20.03
N HIS A 155 -7.63 8.53 -19.56
CA HIS A 155 -8.03 9.90 -19.80
C HIS A 155 -7.55 10.83 -18.70
N ARG A 156 -6.60 11.71 -19.06
CA ARG A 156 -6.18 12.93 -18.36
C ARG A 156 -5.21 12.74 -17.19
N SER A 157 -3.91 12.70 -17.52
CA SER A 157 -2.89 13.00 -16.51
C SER A 157 -1.48 13.24 -17.09
N GLY A 158 -1.35 14.19 -18.01
CA GLY A 158 -0.05 14.81 -18.28
C GLY A 158 0.38 15.73 -17.13
N GLY A 159 1.65 16.13 -17.09
CA GLY A 159 2.17 17.08 -16.08
C GLY A 159 2.83 16.45 -14.86
N LYS A 160 3.36 17.29 -13.97
CA LYS A 160 4.24 16.90 -12.85
C LYS A 160 3.57 15.91 -11.88
N ASN A 161 2.26 16.03 -11.67
CA ASN A 161 1.50 15.20 -10.73
C ASN A 161 0.57 14.20 -11.44
N GLY A 162 0.74 14.03 -12.75
CA GLY A 162 -0.11 13.16 -13.55
C GLY A 162 0.08 11.68 -13.21
N ALA A 163 -0.98 10.88 -13.30
CA ALA A 163 -0.97 9.42 -13.21
C ALA A 163 0.11 8.78 -14.08
N ARG A 164 0.31 9.23 -15.33
CA ARG A 164 1.37 8.72 -16.21
C ARG A 164 2.77 8.99 -15.64
N THR A 165 3.01 10.22 -15.18
CA THR A 165 4.29 10.63 -14.56
C THR A 165 4.56 9.86 -13.28
N ARG A 166 3.55 9.70 -12.42
CA ARG A 166 3.64 8.94 -11.17
C ARG A 166 3.84 7.45 -11.41
N LEU A 167 3.17 6.86 -12.39
CA LEU A 167 3.38 5.45 -12.73
C LEU A 167 4.82 5.23 -13.19
N ARG A 168 5.31 6.06 -14.12
CA ARG A 168 6.70 5.99 -14.57
C ARG A 168 7.70 6.17 -13.42
N ASP A 169 7.47 7.13 -12.53
CA ASP A 169 8.31 7.33 -11.32
C ASP A 169 8.32 6.09 -10.42
N GLN A 170 7.14 5.52 -10.11
CA GLN A 170 7.04 4.33 -9.26
C GLN A 170 7.57 3.07 -9.93
N MET A 171 7.48 2.94 -11.26
CA MET A 171 8.12 1.87 -12.03
C MET A 171 9.63 1.93 -11.86
N MET A 172 10.23 3.09 -12.12
CA MET A 172 11.68 3.27 -11.99
C MET A 172 12.15 2.96 -10.57
N ARG A 173 11.41 3.44 -9.56
CA ARG A 173 11.73 3.17 -8.14
C ARG A 173 11.60 1.69 -7.80
N LEU A 174 10.61 0.98 -8.32
CA LEU A 174 10.44 -0.44 -8.06
C LEU A 174 11.54 -1.27 -8.74
N PHE A 175 11.83 -1.00 -10.00
CA PHE A 175 12.78 -1.81 -10.79
C PHE A 175 14.25 -1.54 -10.44
N LEU A 176 14.57 -0.37 -9.86
CA LEU A 176 15.93 -0.06 -9.42
C LEU A 176 16.13 -0.22 -7.90
N ALA A 177 15.09 -0.54 -7.13
CA ALA A 177 15.24 -0.78 -5.70
C ALA A 177 15.78 -2.18 -5.43
N ASP A 178 16.71 -2.29 -4.49
CA ASP A 178 17.12 -3.57 -3.93
C ASP A 178 16.12 -3.95 -2.82
N ILE A 179 15.45 -5.08 -2.98
CA ILE A 179 14.45 -5.58 -2.02
C ILE A 179 14.93 -6.92 -1.51
N SER A 180 15.00 -7.07 -0.19
CA SER A 180 15.38 -8.31 0.47
C SER A 180 14.48 -8.59 1.66
N ALA A 181 14.24 -9.86 1.93
CA ALA A 181 13.55 -10.31 3.13
C ALA A 181 14.45 -11.20 3.97
N GLN A 182 14.29 -11.09 5.28
CA GLN A 182 14.81 -12.01 6.28
C GLN A 182 13.63 -12.72 6.93
N ILE A 183 13.70 -14.04 7.00
CA ILE A 183 12.67 -14.90 7.60
C ILE A 183 13.31 -15.75 8.69
N GLY A 184 12.69 -15.83 9.86
CA GLY A 184 13.30 -16.45 11.04
C GLY A 184 14.29 -15.49 11.71
N GLY A 185 15.12 -16.03 12.60
CA GLY A 185 16.22 -15.38 13.34
C GLY A 185 16.06 -13.91 13.72
N ALA A 186 16.04 -13.57 15.00
CA ALA A 186 16.08 -12.18 15.45
C ALA A 186 17.43 -11.49 15.18
N SER A 187 18.50 -12.26 14.98
CA SER A 187 19.85 -11.77 14.68
C SER A 187 20.56 -12.67 13.67
N VAL A 188 21.70 -12.22 13.15
CA VAL A 188 22.57 -12.99 12.26
C VAL A 188 23.21 -14.22 12.90
N GLU A 189 23.06 -14.38 14.21
CA GLU A 189 23.58 -15.51 15.00
C GLU A 189 22.54 -16.64 15.13
N GLU A 190 21.29 -16.37 14.77
CA GLU A 190 20.21 -17.34 14.75
C GLU A 190 19.98 -17.92 13.35
N ASP A 191 19.32 -19.07 13.29
CA ASP A 191 18.86 -19.65 12.02
C ASP A 191 17.93 -18.68 11.31
N LEU A 192 18.39 -18.18 10.16
CA LEU A 192 17.67 -17.24 9.33
C LEU A 192 17.75 -17.63 7.86
N GLN A 193 16.70 -17.27 7.13
CA GLN A 193 16.64 -17.38 5.68
C GLN A 193 16.67 -15.97 5.08
N LEU A 194 17.64 -15.73 4.19
CA LEU A 194 17.73 -14.49 3.42
C LEU A 194 17.20 -14.72 2.00
N GLN A 195 16.32 -13.84 1.54
CA GLN A 195 15.74 -13.88 0.22
C GLN A 195 15.89 -12.53 -0.46
N LYS A 196 16.59 -12.49 -1.60
CA LYS A 196 16.50 -11.34 -2.52
C LYS A 196 15.22 -11.42 -3.34
N LEU A 197 14.53 -10.30 -3.45
CA LEU A 197 13.27 -10.12 -4.17
C LEU A 197 13.45 -9.10 -5.30
N ASP A 198 14.54 -9.24 -6.05
CA ASP A 198 14.87 -8.35 -7.16
C ASP A 198 13.81 -8.47 -8.25
N VAL A 199 12.95 -7.44 -8.35
CA VAL A 199 11.81 -7.44 -9.28
C VAL A 199 12.29 -7.42 -10.73
N ALA A 200 13.37 -6.70 -11.02
CA ALA A 200 13.96 -6.62 -12.35
C ALA A 200 15.48 -6.79 -12.26
N GLU A 201 16.01 -7.80 -12.93
CA GLU A 201 17.43 -7.95 -13.23
C GLU A 201 17.85 -7.00 -14.35
N ASN A 202 16.98 -6.85 -15.35
CA ASN A 202 17.14 -5.91 -16.45
C ASN A 202 15.78 -5.30 -16.83
N ALA A 203 15.75 -4.02 -17.23
CA ALA A 203 14.56 -3.37 -17.73
C ALA A 203 14.89 -2.54 -18.97
N ASN A 204 14.32 -2.94 -20.11
CA ASN A 204 14.35 -2.18 -21.36
C ASN A 204 13.06 -1.39 -21.47
N LEU A 205 13.12 -0.09 -21.21
CA LEU A 205 11.96 0.79 -21.06
C LEU A 205 11.88 1.78 -22.22
N PHE A 206 11.23 1.36 -23.31
CA PHE A 206 11.06 2.14 -24.54
C PHE A 206 9.73 2.91 -24.53
N TRP A 207 9.72 4.08 -23.88
CA TRP A 207 8.52 4.91 -23.72
C TRP A 207 8.64 6.31 -24.33
N SER A 208 9.63 6.49 -25.21
CA SER A 208 9.92 7.76 -25.88
C SER A 208 8.89 8.06 -26.97
N THR A 209 8.30 9.25 -26.94
CA THR A 209 7.42 9.78 -28.00
C THR A 209 8.18 10.33 -29.19
N SER A 210 9.51 10.19 -29.27
CA SER A 210 10.30 10.81 -30.34
C SER A 210 10.05 10.22 -31.73
N HIS A 211 9.42 9.04 -31.83
CA HIS A 211 9.04 8.44 -33.11
C HIS A 211 7.62 7.85 -33.08
N PRO A 212 6.58 8.69 -33.23
CA PRO A 212 5.18 8.24 -33.24
C PRO A 212 4.86 7.18 -34.30
N GLY A 213 5.62 7.14 -35.41
CA GLY A 213 5.49 6.14 -36.47
C GLY A 213 6.20 4.80 -36.22
N GLN A 214 6.90 4.64 -35.08
CA GLN A 214 7.60 3.41 -34.69
C GLN A 214 7.08 2.81 -33.38
N ALA A 215 5.86 3.20 -32.94
CA ALA A 215 5.26 2.78 -31.69
C ALA A 215 5.05 1.25 -31.55
N GLY A 216 5.17 0.48 -32.64
CA GLY A 216 5.09 -0.99 -32.63
C GLY A 216 6.43 -1.73 -32.73
N LEU A 217 7.58 -1.04 -32.80
CA LEU A 217 8.89 -1.69 -33.03
C LEU A 217 9.68 -2.01 -31.76
N TRP A 218 9.32 -1.42 -30.61
CA TRP A 218 10.08 -1.55 -29.36
C TRP A 218 9.15 -1.78 -28.18
N GLN A 219 8.89 -3.04 -27.86
CA GLN A 219 8.15 -3.42 -26.66
C GLN A 219 9.02 -3.18 -25.43
N SER A 220 8.45 -2.56 -24.39
CA SER A 220 9.16 -2.48 -23.12
C SER A 220 9.16 -3.83 -22.44
N THR A 221 10.34 -4.32 -22.05
CA THR A 221 10.51 -5.64 -21.46
C THR A 221 11.22 -5.54 -20.12
N ILE A 222 10.86 -6.41 -19.19
CA ILE A 222 11.61 -6.61 -17.95
C ILE A 222 12.07 -8.06 -17.88
N LEU A 223 13.34 -8.27 -17.58
CA LEU A 223 13.86 -9.56 -17.16
C LEU A 223 13.75 -9.61 -15.64
N LEU A 224 12.91 -10.49 -15.13
CA LEU A 224 12.73 -10.65 -13.69
C LEU A 224 13.98 -11.30 -13.06
N GLY A 225 14.27 -10.94 -11.81
CA GLY A 225 15.28 -11.65 -11.04
C GLY A 225 14.87 -13.11 -10.85
N GLU A 226 15.82 -14.03 -10.98
CA GLU A 226 15.56 -15.48 -10.93
C GLU A 226 14.83 -15.92 -9.66
N ARG A 227 15.27 -15.43 -8.49
CA ARG A 227 14.64 -15.75 -7.20
C ARG A 227 13.22 -15.20 -7.09
N PHE A 228 12.97 -14.00 -7.62
CA PHE A 228 11.64 -13.41 -7.64
C PHE A 228 10.69 -14.20 -8.55
N PHE A 229 11.17 -14.61 -9.72
CA PHE A 229 10.42 -15.43 -10.67
C PHE A 229 10.05 -16.80 -10.09
N GLU A 230 11.01 -17.52 -9.49
CA GLU A 230 10.76 -18.84 -8.89
C GLU A 230 9.83 -18.76 -7.68
N GLU A 231 9.97 -17.75 -6.80
CA GLU A 231 9.05 -17.55 -5.68
C GLU A 231 7.61 -17.30 -6.16
N THR A 232 7.47 -16.47 -7.21
CA THR A 232 6.18 -16.16 -7.82
C THR A 232 5.52 -17.40 -8.43
N LYS A 233 6.30 -18.34 -8.98
CA LYS A 233 5.79 -19.62 -9.48
C LYS A 233 5.44 -20.60 -8.36
N ALA A 234 6.29 -20.70 -7.35
CA ALA A 234 6.20 -21.73 -6.32
C ALA A 234 5.06 -21.47 -5.33
N ASN A 235 4.93 -20.24 -4.83
CA ASN A 235 4.00 -19.91 -3.75
C ASN A 235 3.12 -18.68 -4.05
N PRO A 236 2.43 -18.63 -5.19
CA PRO A 236 1.65 -17.45 -5.54
C PRO A 236 0.39 -17.33 -4.66
N VAL A 237 0.14 -16.12 -4.13
CA VAL A 237 -1.15 -15.79 -3.53
C VAL A 237 -2.08 -15.30 -4.64
N PRO A 238 -3.12 -16.07 -5.04
CA PRO A 238 -4.04 -15.66 -6.09
C PRO A 238 -4.90 -14.49 -5.64
N VAL A 239 -5.04 -13.49 -6.49
CA VAL A 239 -5.80 -12.25 -6.26
C VAL A 239 -6.62 -11.89 -7.49
N ASP A 240 -7.76 -11.24 -7.32
CA ASP A 240 -8.54 -10.71 -8.45
C ASP A 240 -7.98 -9.32 -8.83
N LEU A 241 -7.42 -9.21 -10.03
CA LEU A 241 -6.89 -7.94 -10.55
C LEU A 241 -7.98 -6.87 -10.63
N ARG A 242 -9.24 -7.22 -10.87
CA ARG A 242 -10.36 -6.26 -10.85
C ARG A 242 -10.57 -5.69 -9.45
N ALA A 243 -10.50 -6.52 -8.41
CA ALA A 243 -10.59 -6.06 -7.03
C ALA A 243 -9.42 -5.13 -6.67
N LEU A 244 -8.20 -5.46 -7.09
CA LEU A 244 -7.03 -4.58 -6.90
C LEU A 244 -7.19 -3.25 -7.65
N ARG A 245 -7.59 -3.29 -8.92
CA ARG A 245 -7.88 -2.09 -9.73
C ARG A 245 -8.93 -1.23 -9.04
N ALA A 246 -9.96 -1.83 -8.46
CA ALA A 246 -11.03 -1.13 -7.76
C ALA A 246 -10.54 -0.43 -6.47
N LEU A 247 -9.63 -1.09 -5.74
CA LEU A 247 -9.04 -0.62 -4.49
C LEU A 247 -7.82 0.32 -4.68
N ARG A 248 -7.38 0.60 -5.91
CA ARG A 248 -6.16 1.37 -6.25
C ARG A 248 -5.99 2.71 -5.52
N SER A 249 -7.07 3.31 -5.04
CA SER A 249 -7.06 4.55 -4.24
C SER A 249 -6.44 4.40 -2.84
N SER A 250 -6.26 3.18 -2.34
CA SER A 250 -5.79 2.92 -0.97
C SER A 250 -4.80 1.75 -0.94
N PRO A 251 -3.50 2.02 -0.73
CA PRO A 251 -2.51 0.96 -0.68
C PRO A 251 -2.70 0.04 0.54
N MET A 252 -3.26 0.56 1.65
CA MET A 252 -3.69 -0.26 2.79
C MET A 252 -4.83 -1.20 2.41
N ALA A 253 -5.81 -0.77 1.61
CA ALA A 253 -6.88 -1.65 1.17
C ALA A 253 -6.37 -2.75 0.22
N LEU A 254 -5.40 -2.45 -0.65
CA LEU A 254 -4.74 -3.46 -1.49
C LEU A 254 -4.06 -4.54 -0.63
N ASP A 255 -3.23 -4.13 0.33
CA ASP A 255 -2.53 -5.07 1.21
C ASP A 255 -3.52 -5.87 2.06
N LEU A 256 -4.56 -5.23 2.60
CA LEU A 256 -5.58 -5.90 3.40
C LEU A 256 -6.35 -6.92 2.57
N TYR A 257 -6.69 -6.61 1.32
CA TYR A 257 -7.35 -7.55 0.41
C TYR A 257 -6.45 -8.78 0.12
N CYS A 258 -5.17 -8.57 -0.21
CA CYS A 258 -4.21 -9.65 -0.43
C CYS A 258 -4.04 -10.51 0.83
N TRP A 259 -3.87 -9.88 1.99
CA TRP A 259 -3.73 -10.55 3.28
C TRP A 259 -4.98 -11.33 3.67
N MET A 260 -6.18 -10.77 3.48
CA MET A 260 -7.43 -11.48 3.76
C MET A 260 -7.61 -12.68 2.83
N THR A 261 -7.25 -12.54 1.55
CA THR A 261 -7.30 -13.64 0.58
C THR A 261 -6.34 -14.77 0.98
N TYR A 262 -5.10 -14.42 1.35
CA TYR A 262 -4.10 -15.37 1.83
C TYR A 262 -4.49 -16.03 3.15
N ARG A 263 -4.93 -15.24 4.14
CA ARG A 263 -5.28 -15.75 5.47
C ARG A 263 -6.52 -16.63 5.44
N ASN A 264 -7.54 -16.24 4.68
CA ASN A 264 -8.75 -17.04 4.53
C ASN A 264 -8.47 -18.35 3.75
N PHE A 265 -7.40 -18.39 2.94
CA PHE A 265 -6.96 -19.61 2.31
C PHE A 265 -6.51 -20.68 3.31
N SER A 266 -5.97 -20.35 4.49
CA SER A 266 -5.53 -21.36 5.48
C SER A 266 -6.37 -21.39 6.76
N LEU A 267 -7.41 -20.57 6.86
CA LEU A 267 -8.23 -20.45 8.07
C LEU A 267 -9.19 -21.64 8.23
N ALA A 268 -8.88 -22.56 9.15
CA ALA A 268 -9.70 -23.73 9.45
C ALA A 268 -10.77 -23.49 10.53
N LYS A 269 -10.54 -22.54 11.44
CA LYS A 269 -11.42 -22.20 12.57
C LYS A 269 -11.52 -20.70 12.71
N SER A 270 -12.62 -20.22 13.27
CA SER A 270 -12.78 -18.79 13.53
C SER A 270 -11.71 -18.30 14.51
N THR A 271 -11.20 -17.10 14.27
CA THR A 271 -10.14 -16.49 15.09
C THR A 271 -10.34 -14.99 15.17
N THR A 272 -9.91 -14.40 16.28
CA THR A 272 -9.76 -12.95 16.38
C THR A 272 -8.29 -12.60 16.24
N VAL A 273 -7.95 -11.75 15.27
CA VAL A 273 -6.61 -11.18 15.16
C VAL A 273 -6.57 -9.91 16.01
N PRO A 274 -5.75 -9.85 17.09
CA PRO A 274 -5.71 -8.68 17.96
C PRO A 274 -5.35 -7.40 17.20
N TRP A 275 -5.85 -6.26 17.69
CA TRP A 275 -5.55 -4.97 17.08
C TRP A 275 -4.05 -4.65 17.04
N ASP A 276 -3.29 -5.05 18.06
CA ASP A 276 -1.85 -4.84 18.11
C ASP A 276 -1.11 -5.63 17.03
N ALA A 277 -1.49 -6.89 16.80
CA ALA A 277 -0.93 -7.71 15.71
C ALA A 277 -1.28 -7.13 14.32
N LEU A 278 -2.48 -6.58 14.15
CA LEU A 278 -2.85 -5.87 12.91
C LEU A 278 -2.08 -4.56 12.75
N HIS A 279 -1.76 -3.88 13.85
CA HIS A 279 -0.97 -2.66 13.84
C HIS A 279 0.50 -2.94 13.50
N GLU A 280 1.07 -4.04 13.97
CA GLU A 280 2.38 -4.51 13.52
C GLU A 280 2.39 -4.78 12.01
N GLN A 281 1.35 -5.48 11.52
CA GLN A 281 1.20 -5.85 10.12
C GLN A 281 1.00 -4.65 9.17
N PHE A 282 0.08 -3.73 9.50
CA PHE A 282 -0.43 -2.69 8.60
C PHE A 282 -0.21 -1.25 9.11
N GLY A 283 0.28 -1.10 10.33
CA GLY A 283 0.28 0.16 11.07
C GLY A 283 1.60 0.90 11.13
N SER A 284 2.62 0.46 10.36
CA SER A 284 3.99 1.00 10.36
C SER A 284 4.10 2.52 10.22
N GLU A 285 3.11 3.19 9.64
CA GLU A 285 3.10 4.66 9.46
C GLU A 285 2.28 5.41 10.51
N THR A 286 1.70 4.70 11.48
CA THR A 286 0.85 5.27 12.53
C THR A 286 1.44 5.01 13.91
N LYS A 287 1.68 6.07 14.67
CA LYS A 287 2.27 5.96 16.02
C LYS A 287 1.32 5.35 17.06
N THR A 288 0.00 5.45 16.86
CA THR A 288 -0.99 5.04 17.86
C THR A 288 -2.01 4.08 17.27
N LEU A 289 -2.45 3.12 18.09
CA LEU A 289 -3.46 2.15 17.71
C LEU A 289 -4.79 2.80 17.33
N LYS A 290 -5.15 3.91 18.01
CA LYS A 290 -6.32 4.70 17.65
C LYS A 290 -6.22 5.21 16.21
N LYS A 291 -5.07 5.82 15.85
CA LYS A 291 -4.89 6.37 14.50
C LYS A 291 -4.85 5.28 13.44
N PHE A 292 -4.28 4.13 13.78
CA PHE A 292 -4.32 2.95 12.94
C PHE A 292 -5.75 2.51 12.64
N ARG A 293 -6.59 2.33 13.68
CA ARG A 293 -7.99 1.91 13.50
C ARG A 293 -8.82 2.90 12.68
N GLU A 294 -8.56 4.21 12.83
CA GLU A 294 -9.17 5.27 11.99
C GLU A 294 -8.87 5.11 10.49
N ASN A 295 -7.70 4.55 10.13
CA ASN A 295 -7.31 4.30 8.74
C ASN A 295 -7.74 2.89 8.26
N PHE A 296 -7.63 1.91 9.15
CA PHE A 296 -7.88 0.49 8.86
C PHE A 296 -9.36 0.21 8.59
N LEU A 297 -10.28 0.73 9.41
CA LEU A 297 -11.71 0.43 9.27
C LEU A 297 -12.30 0.95 7.94
N PRO A 298 -11.97 2.16 7.45
CA PRO A 298 -12.36 2.57 6.11
C PRO A 298 -11.75 1.70 5.01
N ALA A 299 -10.50 1.25 5.16
CA ALA A 299 -9.87 0.34 4.20
C ALA A 299 -10.59 -1.02 4.18
N LEU A 300 -10.91 -1.58 5.36
CA LEU A 300 -11.70 -2.81 5.50
C LEU A 300 -13.07 -2.68 4.83
N LYS A 301 -13.78 -1.56 5.02
CA LYS A 301 -15.07 -1.32 4.37
C LYS A 301 -14.96 -1.39 2.84
N LYS A 302 -13.90 -0.82 2.26
CA LYS A 302 -13.64 -0.91 0.81
C LYS A 302 -13.35 -2.35 0.38
N VAL A 303 -12.54 -3.08 1.14
CA VAL A 303 -12.23 -4.50 0.86
C VAL A 303 -13.49 -5.35 0.89
N LEU A 304 -14.33 -5.21 1.91
CA LEU A 304 -15.60 -5.95 2.02
C LEU A 304 -16.60 -5.58 0.93
N THR A 305 -16.44 -4.43 0.25
CA THR A 305 -17.26 -4.10 -0.92
C THR A 305 -16.92 -5.00 -2.10
N VAL A 306 -15.63 -5.22 -2.38
CA VAL A 306 -15.16 -6.03 -3.52
C VAL A 306 -14.95 -7.51 -3.18
N TYR A 307 -15.00 -7.85 -1.89
CA TYR A 307 -14.90 -9.22 -1.39
C TYR A 307 -15.96 -9.47 -0.31
N PRO A 308 -17.25 -9.46 -0.67
CA PRO A 308 -18.36 -9.53 0.30
C PRO A 308 -18.55 -10.92 0.91
N GLN A 309 -17.99 -11.96 0.28
CA GLN A 309 -18.03 -13.32 0.81
C GLN A 309 -17.10 -13.52 2.02
N ALA A 310 -16.19 -12.57 2.28
CA ALA A 310 -15.32 -12.61 3.44
C ALA A 310 -16.12 -12.41 4.74
N LYS A 311 -16.18 -13.44 5.57
CA LYS A 311 -16.84 -13.38 6.88
C LYS A 311 -15.92 -12.76 7.92
N VAL A 312 -15.88 -11.43 7.96
CA VAL A 312 -14.96 -10.68 8.80
C VAL A 312 -15.71 -9.53 9.49
N GLU A 313 -15.49 -9.39 10.80
CA GLU A 313 -16.14 -8.37 11.62
C GLU A 313 -15.16 -7.69 12.57
N PRO A 314 -15.08 -6.35 12.61
CA PRO A 314 -14.29 -5.64 13.61
C PRO A 314 -14.97 -5.74 15.00
N LYS A 315 -14.25 -6.27 15.99
CA LYS A 315 -14.65 -6.33 17.41
C LYS A 315 -13.79 -5.39 18.26
N ALA A 316 -14.15 -5.25 19.54
CA ALA A 316 -13.35 -4.46 20.48
C ALA A 316 -11.92 -5.01 20.63
N SER A 317 -11.76 -6.33 20.68
CA SER A 317 -10.49 -7.03 20.88
C SER A 317 -9.63 -7.17 19.60
N GLY A 318 -10.22 -7.02 18.42
CA GLY A 318 -9.49 -7.23 17.17
C GLY A 318 -10.40 -7.39 15.96
N LEU A 319 -9.86 -7.97 14.90
CA LEU A 319 -10.62 -8.36 13.72
C LEU A 319 -11.02 -9.83 13.85
N TYR A 320 -12.32 -10.09 14.04
CA TYR A 320 -12.88 -11.42 14.03
C TYR A 320 -13.01 -11.93 12.60
N MET A 321 -12.58 -13.16 12.35
CA MET A 321 -12.61 -13.80 11.04
C MET A 321 -13.15 -15.21 11.15
N GLU A 322 -14.07 -15.59 10.26
CA GLU A 322 -14.56 -16.95 10.11
C GLU A 322 -14.08 -17.56 8.79
N PRO A 323 -13.90 -18.90 8.73
CA PRO A 323 -13.71 -19.60 7.47
C PRO A 323 -14.81 -19.23 6.47
N SER A 324 -14.39 -18.75 5.30
CA SER A 324 -15.31 -18.30 4.25
C SER A 324 -14.73 -18.59 2.86
N LYS A 325 -15.50 -18.34 1.80
CA LYS A 325 -15.00 -18.53 0.42
C LYS A 325 -13.87 -17.54 0.16
N THR A 326 -12.78 -18.00 -0.46
CA THR A 326 -11.68 -17.13 -0.90
C THR A 326 -12.12 -16.24 -2.06
N SER A 327 -11.55 -15.02 -2.18
CA SER A 327 -11.89 -14.10 -3.27
C SER A 327 -11.56 -14.68 -4.65
N VAL A 328 -10.52 -15.49 -4.73
CA VAL A 328 -10.20 -16.31 -5.91
C VAL A 328 -10.31 -17.78 -5.50
N PRO A 329 -11.09 -18.62 -6.22
CA PRO A 329 -11.30 -20.02 -5.86
C PRO A 329 -10.00 -20.84 -5.77
N ARG A 330 -9.95 -21.83 -4.88
CA ARG A 330 -8.83 -22.78 -4.83
C ARG A 330 -8.85 -23.67 -6.08
N ARG A 331 -7.79 -23.64 -6.88
CA ARG A 331 -7.58 -24.59 -7.99
C ARG A 331 -6.45 -25.58 -7.76
N ILE A 332 -5.58 -25.32 -6.79
CA ILE A 332 -4.58 -26.29 -6.30
C ILE A 332 -5.23 -27.05 -5.14
N LYS A 333 -5.48 -28.34 -5.33
CA LYS A 333 -6.17 -29.20 -4.35
C LYS A 333 -5.27 -29.62 -3.18
N ASP A 334 -3.96 -29.69 -3.38
CA ASP A 334 -3.01 -30.16 -2.38
C ASP A 334 -1.80 -29.20 -2.35
N TRP A 335 -1.49 -28.70 -1.16
CA TRP A 335 -0.27 -27.92 -0.85
C TRP A 335 0.61 -28.77 0.04
#